data_AF-A0A965U2D7-F1
#
_entry.id   AF-A0A965U2D7-F1
#
_cell.length_a   1.000
_cell.length_b   1.000
_cell.length_c   1.000
_cell.angle_alpha   90.00
_cell.angle_beta   90.00
_cell.angle_gamma   90.00
#
_symmetry.space_group_name_H-M   'P 1'
#
loop_
_entity.id
_entity.type
_entity.pdbx_description
1 polymer ?
#
loop_
_entity_poly.entity_id
_entity_poly.type
_entity_poly.pdbx_seq_one_letter_code
_entity_poly.pdbx_strand_id
1 'polypeptide(L)' 'MPMVANIPEPGRADWRLMDCPVCGRECWQSDAHRQALAAEPGLQAACTMCALRAGMRRGKEDANDE' A
#
# COMPACT_ATOMS: atom_id res chain seq x y z
N MET A 1 -2.12 -0.85 1.48
CA MET A 1 -2.36 -0.68 2.94
C MET A 1 -3.42 0.39 3.15
N PRO A 2 -4.56 0.10 3.80
CA PRO A 2 -5.57 1.11 4.09
C PRO A 2 -5.09 2.09 5.16
N MET A 3 -5.41 3.37 5.02
CA MET A 3 -5.01 4.41 5.97
C MET A 3 -5.92 4.43 7.19
N VAL A 4 -5.35 4.67 8.37
CA VAL A 4 -6.12 4.81 9.63
C VAL A 4 -7.12 5.95 9.54
N ALA A 5 -6.75 7.06 8.90
CA ALA A 5 -7.64 8.20 8.68
C ALA A 5 -8.95 7.85 7.97
N ASN A 6 -8.98 6.77 7.16
CA ASN A 6 -10.18 6.31 6.47
C ASN A 6 -10.89 5.16 7.22
N ILE A 7 -10.17 4.45 8.09
CA ILE A 7 -10.67 3.30 8.85
C ILE A 7 -10.11 3.40 10.28
N PRO A 8 -10.69 4.27 11.14
CA PRO A 8 -10.16 4.50 12.48
C PRO A 8 -10.36 3.29 13.40
N GLU A 9 -11.45 2.55 13.22
CA GLU A 9 -11.77 1.32 13.94
C GLU A 9 -11.67 0.12 12.98
N PRO A 10 -10.54 -0.59 12.93
CA PRO A 10 -10.44 -1.77 12.08
C PRO A 10 -11.29 -2.87 12.70
N GLY A 11 -12.28 -3.38 11.95
CA GLY A 11 -13.06 -4.56 12.34
C GLY A 11 -12.25 -5.87 12.37
N ARG A 12 -10.91 -5.81 12.41
CA ARG A 12 -9.97 -6.92 12.36
C ARG A 12 -8.85 -6.70 13.39
N ALA A 13 -8.84 -7.51 14.43
CA ALA A 13 -7.94 -7.36 15.58
C ALA A 13 -6.47 -7.73 15.26
N ASP A 14 -6.21 -8.42 14.15
CA ASP A 14 -4.88 -8.88 13.74
C ASP A 14 -4.10 -7.81 12.93
N TRP A 15 -4.75 -6.70 12.58
CA TRP A 15 -4.12 -5.60 11.85
C TRP A 15 -3.20 -4.81 12.78
N ARG A 16 -2.01 -4.48 12.29
CA ARG A 16 -1.02 -3.68 13.04
C ARG A 16 -0.87 -2.30 12.41
N LEU A 17 -0.51 -1.32 13.22
CA LEU A 17 -0.16 0.01 12.72
C LEU A 17 1.22 -0.03 12.05
N MET A 18 1.37 0.72 10.96
CA MET A 18 2.64 1.00 10.31
C MET A 18 2.57 2.32 9.53
N ASP A 19 3.71 2.96 9.33
CA ASP A 19 3.79 4.14 8.48
C ASP A 19 3.97 3.78 7.01
N CYS A 20 3.30 4.53 6.13
CA CYS A 20 3.55 4.40 4.71
C CYS A 20 4.94 4.94 4.35
N PRO A 21 5.85 4.12 3.79
CA PRO A 21 7.22 4.58 3.49
C PRO A 21 7.28 5.61 2.36
N VAL A 22 6.18 5.80 1.61
CA VAL A 22 6.08 6.78 0.52
C VAL A 22 5.64 8.17 1.01
N CYS A 23 4.76 8.23 2.00
CA CYS A 23 4.13 9.49 2.40
C CYS A 23 4.07 9.75 3.91
N GLY A 24 4.55 8.84 4.74
CA GLY A 24 4.61 8.96 6.20
C GLY A 24 3.28 8.88 6.93
N ARG A 25 2.16 8.57 6.26
CA ARG A 25 0.85 8.44 6.92
C ARG A 25 0.68 7.08 7.59
N GLU A 26 0.04 7.10 8.75
CA GLU A 26 -0.32 5.90 9.50
C GLU A 26 -1.33 5.04 8.72
N CYS A 27 -1.01 3.76 8.58
CA CYS A 27 -1.76 2.77 7.82
C CYS A 27 -1.88 1.47 8.61
N TRP A 28 -2.86 0.66 8.22
CA TRP A 28 -3.00 -0.70 8.71
C TRP A 28 -2.21 -1.68 7.86
N GLN A 29 -1.45 -2.53 8.55
CA GLN A 29 -0.76 -3.70 8.05
C GLN A 29 -1.56 -4.96 8.37
N SER A 30 -2.12 -5.60 7.35
CA SER A 30 -2.74 -6.91 7.49
C SER A 30 -1.69 -8.02 7.47
N ASP A 31 -2.07 -9.21 7.93
CA ASP A 31 -1.18 -10.37 7.86
C ASP A 31 -0.82 -10.75 6.42
N ALA A 32 -1.79 -10.70 5.50
CA ALA A 32 -1.54 -10.92 4.07
C ALA A 32 -0.51 -9.94 3.49
N HIS A 33 -0.49 -8.68 3.96
CA HIS A 33 0.52 -7.72 3.52
C HIS A 33 1.92 -8.10 3.99
N ARG A 34 2.06 -8.54 5.26
CA ARG A 34 3.34 -9.05 5.78
C ARG A 34 3.83 -10.25 5.00
N GLN A 35 2.96 -11.20 4.73
CA GLN A 35 3.29 -12.40 3.96
C GLN A 35 3.75 -12.03 2.53
N ALA A 36 3.06 -11.09 1.87
CA ALA A 36 3.45 -10.64 0.53
C ALA A 36 4.84 -9.97 0.52
N LEU A 37 5.14 -9.11 1.49
CA LEU A 37 6.46 -8.48 1.62
C LEU A 37 7.57 -9.50 1.94
N ALA A 38 7.25 -10.54 2.72
CA ALA A 38 8.20 -11.59 3.04
C ALA A 38 8.48 -12.53 1.86
N ALA A 39 7.46 -12.78 1.02
CA ALA A 39 7.58 -13.63 -0.16
C ALA A 39 8.34 -12.95 -1.31
N GLU A 40 8.16 -11.64 -1.50
CA GLU A 40 8.70 -10.90 -2.64
C GLU A 40 9.65 -9.77 -2.17
N PRO A 41 10.98 -9.99 -2.14
CA PRO A 41 11.95 -9.00 -1.64
C PRO A 41 11.97 -7.68 -2.42
N GLY A 42 11.53 -7.69 -3.68
CA GLY A 42 11.41 -6.50 -4.53
C GLY A 42 10.09 -5.74 -4.36
N LEU A 43 9.13 -6.27 -3.58
CA LEU A 43 7.83 -5.65 -3.37
C LEU A 43 7.95 -4.48 -2.41
N GLN A 44 7.57 -3.29 -2.87
CA GLN A 44 7.52 -2.09 -2.02
C GLN A 44 6.13 -1.90 -1.41
N ALA A 45 6.12 -1.66 -0.09
CA ALA A 45 4.89 -1.30 0.61
C ALA A 45 4.42 0.12 0.24
N ALA A 46 3.13 0.27 -0.04
CA ALA A 46 2.50 1.58 -0.22
C ALA A 46 1.08 1.64 0.36
N CYS A 47 0.67 2.81 0.85
CA CYS A 47 -0.73 3.03 1.19
C CYS A 47 -1.58 3.00 -0.08
N THR A 48 -2.87 2.67 0.04
CA THR A 48 -3.75 2.50 -1.13
C THR A 48 -3.75 3.74 -2.03
N MET A 49 -3.73 4.96 -1.46
CA MET A 49 -3.62 6.18 -2.25
C MET A 49 -2.29 6.32 -3.00
N CYS A 50 -1.17 6.00 -2.36
CA CYS A 50 0.14 6.05 -3.03
C CYS A 50 0.25 4.99 -4.12
N ALA A 51 -0.25 3.78 -3.86
CA ALA A 51 -0.31 2.70 -4.85
C ALA A 51 -1.17 3.08 -6.06
N LEU A 52 -2.36 3.64 -5.84
CA LEU A 52 -3.23 4.12 -6.92
C LEU A 52 -2.54 5.22 -7.73
N ARG A 53 -1.90 6.19 -7.08
CA ARG A 53 -1.16 7.27 -7.75
C ARG A 53 0.01 6.74 -8.57
N ALA A 54 0.71 5.70 -8.09
CA ALA A 54 1.80 5.06 -8.83
C ALA A 54 1.28 4.29 -10.06
N GLY A 55 0.18 3.54 -9.91
CA GLY A 55 -0.45 2.82 -11.02
C GLY A 55 -1.01 3.74 -12.11
N MET A 56 -1.59 4.88 -11.73
CA MET A 56 -2.05 5.91 -12.67
C MET A 56 -0.92 6.58 -13.48
N ARG A 57 0.32 6.52 -13.00
CA ARG A 57 1.50 7.06 -13.72
C ARG A 57 1.99 6.10 -14.77
N ARG A 58 2.05 4.81 -14.44
CA ARG A 58 2.45 3.72 -15.36
C ARG A 58 1.56 3.57 -16.59
N GLY A 59 0.25 3.78 -16.45
CA GLY A 59 -0.67 3.70 -17.60
C GLY A 59 -0.48 4.80 -18.66
N LYS A 60 0.43 5.75 -18.47
CA LYS A 60 0.76 6.81 -19.44
C LYS A 60 2.04 6.51 -20.22
N GLU A 61 2.82 5.52 -19.81
CA GLU A 61 4.11 5.14 -20.42
C GLU A 61 3.94 4.00 -21.44
N ASP A 62 2.91 3.16 -21.30
CA ASP A 62 2.59 2.08 -22.26
C ASP A 62 1.78 2.55 -23.50
N ALA A 63 1.52 3.85 -23.65
CA ALA A 63 0.76 4.43 -24.77
C ALA A 63 1.66 5.06 -25.85
N ASN A 64 2.98 4.87 -25.77
CA ASN A 64 3.96 5.36 -26.76
C ASN A 64 4.98 4.25 -27.08
N ASP A 65 4.48 3.09 -27.50
CA ASP A 65 5.24 2.09 -28.25
C ASP A 65 4.53 1.97 -29.60
N GLU A 66 5.01 2.77 -30.56
CA GLU A 66 4.49 2.96 -31.93
C GLU A 66 4.91 1.82 -32.86
#